data_AF-A0A8T6WWG5-F1
#
_entry.id   AF-A0A8T6WWG5-F1
#
_cell.length_a   1.000
_cell.length_b   1.000
_cell.length_c   1.000
_cell.angle_alpha   90.00
_cell.angle_beta   90.00
_cell.angle_gamma   90.00
#
_symmetry.space_group_name_H-M   'P 1'
#
loop_
_entity.id
_entity.type
_entity.pdbx_description
1 polymer ?
#
loop_
_entity_poly.entity_id
_entity_poly.type
_entity_poly.pdbx_seq_one_letter_code
_entity_poly.pdbx_strand_id
1 'polypeptide(L)' 'MINPPKGCRFHPRCPYVFNKCKKVEPPLFEPERGRAVKCFKYE' A
#
# COMPACT_ATOMS: atom_id res chain seq x y z
N MET A 1 -16.45 -15.27 -4.81
CA MET A 1 -15.19 -14.75 -5.39
C MET A 1 -15.05 -13.29 -4.95
N ILE A 2 -14.03 -12.95 -4.15
CA ILE A 2 -13.71 -11.55 -3.82
C ILE A 2 -12.50 -11.19 -4.68
N ASN A 3 -12.71 -10.36 -5.69
CA ASN A 3 -11.63 -9.85 -6.54
C ASN A 3 -10.87 -8.78 -5.74
N PRO A 4 -9.64 -9.05 -5.26
CA PRO A 4 -8.89 -8.03 -4.58
C PRO A 4 -8.59 -6.88 -5.56
N PRO A 5 -8.66 -5.62 -5.09
CA PRO A 5 -8.26 -4.48 -5.90
C PRO A 5 -6.82 -4.64 -6.38
N LYS A 6 -6.54 -4.22 -7.62
CA LYS A 6 -5.18 -4.20 -8.17
C LYS A 6 -4.33 -3.18 -7.39
N GLY A 7 -3.06 -3.51 -7.16
CA GLY A 7 -2.14 -2.68 -6.39
C GLY A 7 -2.30 -2.82 -4.87
N CYS A 8 -2.22 -1.71 -4.14
CA CYS A 8 -2.36 -1.67 -2.69
C CYS A 8 -3.79 -2.04 -2.26
N ARG A 9 -3.97 -3.15 -1.54
CA ARG A 9 -5.29 -3.60 -1.07
C ARG A 9 -6.07 -2.57 -0.26
N PHE A 10 -5.37 -1.63 0.38
CA PHE A 10 -5.96 -0.57 1.20
C PHE A 10 -6.32 0.69 0.40
N HIS A 11 -5.93 0.79 -0.88
CA HIS A 11 -6.17 1.95 -1.72
C HIS A 11 -7.66 2.40 -1.80
N PRO A 12 -8.70 1.53 -1.80
CA PRO A 12 -10.08 2.01 -1.90
C PRO A 12 -10.59 2.66 -0.62
N ARG A 13 -9.88 2.48 0.50
CA ARG A 13 -10.23 3.04 1.82
C ARG A 13 -9.21 4.07 2.33
N CYS A 14 -8.11 4.27 1.62
CA CYS A 14 -7.03 5.14 2.06
C CYS A 14 -7.31 6.61 1.67
N PRO A 15 -7.35 7.57 2.62
CA PRO A 15 -7.52 8.99 2.31
C PRO A 15 -6.30 9.60 1.61
N TYR A 16 -5.14 8.96 1.71
CA TYR A 16 -3.88 9.37 1.08
C TYR A 16 -3.58 8.57 -0.21
N VAL A 17 -4.60 7.98 -0.84
CA VAL A 17 -4.40 7.18 -2.06
C VAL A 17 -3.92 8.04 -3.23
N PHE A 18 -2.92 7.56 -3.96
CA PHE A 18 -2.44 8.18 -5.19
C PHE A 18 -2.30 7.13 -6.31
N ASN A 19 -1.95 7.58 -7.52
CA ASN A 19 -1.96 6.74 -8.72
C ASN A 19 -1.11 5.46 -8.60
N LYS A 20 0.05 5.51 -7.92
CA LYS A 20 0.93 4.34 -7.69
C LYS A 20 0.21 3.26 -6.89
N CYS A 21 -0.56 3.64 -5.86
CA CYS A 21 -1.31 2.74 -4.99
C CYS A 21 -2.36 1.89 -5.72
N LYS A 22 -2.89 2.35 -6.85
CA LYS A 22 -3.90 1.62 -7.64
C LYS A 22 -3.30 0.67 -8.69
N LYS A 23 -2.00 0.82 -8.99
CA LYS A 23 -1.31 0.12 -10.08
C LYS A 23 -0.30 -0.91 -9.59
N VAL A 24 0.37 -0.62 -8.48
CA VAL A 24 1.50 -1.41 -7.98
C VAL A 24 1.26 -1.80 -6.52
N GLU A 25 1.65 -3.00 -6.13
CA GLU A 25 1.63 -3.42 -4.73
C GLU A 25 2.83 -2.80 -3.99
N PRO A 26 2.62 -2.13 -2.85
CA PRO A 26 3.73 -1.52 -2.10
C PRO A 26 4.67 -2.59 -1.55
N PRO A 27 5.99 -2.40 -1.67
CA PRO A 27 6.95 -3.29 -1.02
C PRO A 27 6.87 -3.16 0.50
N LEU A 28 7.56 -4.05 1.20
CA LEU A 28 7.71 -3.96 2.65
C LEU A 28 8.70 -2.84 2.96
N PHE A 29 8.22 -1.79 3.62
CA PHE A 29 9.04 -0.71 4.16
C PHE A 29 9.22 -0.92 5.66
N GLU A 30 10.39 -0.60 6.19
CA GLU A 30 10.69 -0.64 7.62
C GLU A 30 11.19 0.73 8.09
N PRO A 31 10.28 1.72 8.24
CA PRO A 31 10.67 3.07 8.65
C PRO A 31 11.26 3.14 10.07
N GLU A 32 10.99 2.14 10.91
CA GLU A 32 11.52 2.02 12.27
C GLU A 32 11.84 0.54 12.56
N ARG A 33 12.88 0.27 13.37
CA ARG A 33 13.29 -1.10 13.69
C ARG A 33 12.15 -1.89 14.32
N GLY A 34 11.73 -2.97 13.66
CA GLY A 34 10.64 -3.84 14.10
C GLY A 34 9.24 -3.39 13.64
N ARG A 35 9.13 -2.29 12.88
CA ARG A 35 7.86 -1.83 12.31
C ARG A 35 7.86 -1.96 10.79
N ALA A 36 7.29 -3.04 10.30
CA ALA A 36 7.07 -3.26 8.87
C ALA A 36 5.72 -2.67 8.40
N VAL A 37 5.73 -1.92 7.30
CA VAL A 37 4.56 -1.32 6.67
C VAL A 37 4.58 -1.53 5.16
N LYS A 38 3.42 -1.82 4.58
CA LYS A 38 3.24 -1.91 3.11
C LYS A 38 2.55 -0.67 2.59
N CYS A 39 3.21 0.49 2.69
CA CYS A 39 2.65 1.77 2.27
C CYS A 39 3.71 2.62 1.57
N PHE A 40 3.41 3.05 0.34
CA PHE A 40 4.29 3.90 -0.46
C PHE A 40 4.60 5.28 0.15
N LYS A 41 3.92 5.68 1.23
CA LYS A 41 4.22 6.91 1.96
C LYS A 41 5.57 6.83 2.71
N TYR A 42 6.06 5.62 2.96
CA TYR A 42 7.34 5.36 3.64
C TYR A 42 8.45 4.93 2.68
N GLU A 43 8.24 5.16 1.38
CA GLU A 43 9.33 5.16 0.39
C GLU A 43 10.30 6.31 0.65
#